data_AF-A0A0F8Y1P0-F1
#
_entry.id   AF-A0A0F8Y1P0-F1
#
_cell.length_a   1.000
_cell.length_b   1.000
_cell.length_c   1.000
_cell.angle_alpha   90.00
_cell.angle_beta   90.00
_cell.angle_gamma   90.00
#
_symmetry.space_group_name_H-M   'P 1'
#
loop_
_entity.id
_entity.type
_entity.pdbx_description
1 polymer ?
#
loop_
_entity_poly.entity_id
_entity_poly.type
_entity_poly.pdbx_seq_one_letter_code
_entity_poly.pdbx_strand_id
1 'polypeptide(L)'
;VDERSRAYEPVILEKGARVVNSVLRGPLVIGEDTEVVDSYVGPFTSIDHHCRLKGVRVGGSIILEHTSIEEIHWPIEHSLIGRYVTLRGGQAVGGSYSLTLGDHSQIEMPEA
;
A
#
# COMPACT_ATOMS: atom_id res chain seq x y z
N VAL A 1 13.06 -6.19 6.64
CA VAL A 1 12.12 -7.30 6.32
C VAL A 1 12.19 -8.31 7.46
N ASP A 2 11.07 -8.72 8.05
CA ASP A 2 11.05 -9.73 9.11
C ASP A 2 11.09 -11.17 8.57
N GLU A 3 11.22 -12.15 9.46
CA GLU A 3 11.31 -13.58 9.12
C GLU A 3 10.02 -14.17 8.54
N ARG A 4 8.88 -13.52 8.77
CA ARG A 4 7.56 -13.96 8.28
C ARG A 4 7.25 -13.41 6.89
N SER A 5 8.05 -12.48 6.39
CA SER A 5 7.86 -11.87 5.08
C SER A 5 8.55 -12.66 3.97
N ARG A 6 8.01 -12.52 2.75
CA ARG A 6 8.60 -13.11 1.53
C ARG A 6 8.76 -12.03 0.48
N ALA A 7 9.96 -11.91 -0.10
CA ALA A 7 10.24 -11.02 -1.22
C ALA A 7 10.61 -11.84 -2.45
N TYR A 8 9.87 -11.65 -3.54
CA TYR A 8 10.14 -12.24 -4.84
C TYR A 8 10.71 -11.14 -5.75
N GLU A 9 11.98 -11.24 -6.08
CA GLU A 9 12.75 -10.21 -6.76
C GLU A 9 12.28 -9.89 -8.20
N PRO A 10 12.59 -8.68 -8.73
CA PRO A 10 13.38 -7.62 -8.09
C PRO A 10 12.56 -6.75 -7.13
N VAL A 11 13.04 -6.59 -5.91
CA VAL A 11 12.42 -5.75 -4.87
C VAL A 11 13.47 -4.78 -4.38
N ILE A 12 13.20 -3.49 -4.52
CA ILE A 12 14.08 -2.42 -4.01
C ILE A 12 13.43 -1.88 -2.72
N LEU A 13 14.18 -1.94 -1.62
CA LEU A 13 13.79 -1.35 -0.34
C LEU A 13 14.81 -0.28 0.01
N GLU A 14 14.35 0.94 0.18
CA GLU A 14 15.21 2.05 0.60
C GLU A 14 15.47 2.03 2.10
N LYS A 15 16.32 2.94 2.56
CA LYS A 15 16.76 3.02 3.96
C LYS A 15 15.54 3.22 4.88
N GLY A 16 15.51 2.49 5.99
CA GLY A 16 14.44 2.63 6.98
C GLY A 16 13.13 1.91 6.60
N ALA A 17 12.98 1.47 5.34
CA ALA A 17 11.80 0.73 4.92
C ALA A 17 11.65 -0.57 5.74
N ARG A 18 10.46 -0.76 6.31
CA ARG A 18 10.15 -1.86 7.21
C ARG A 18 9.03 -2.72 6.64
N VAL A 19 9.30 -4.00 6.50
CA VAL A 19 8.36 -4.99 5.96
C VAL A 19 8.15 -6.08 7.01
N VAL A 20 6.91 -6.29 7.42
CA VAL A 20 6.54 -7.21 8.51
C VAL A 20 5.37 -8.07 8.09
N ASN A 21 5.49 -9.38 8.27
CA ASN A 21 4.46 -10.37 7.93
C ASN A 21 3.80 -10.13 6.56
N SER A 22 4.60 -9.81 5.54
CA SER A 22 4.10 -9.32 4.25
C SER A 22 4.72 -10.06 3.06
N VAL A 23 4.04 -10.01 1.92
CA VAL A 23 4.52 -10.60 0.67
C VAL A 23 4.76 -9.51 -0.36
N LEU A 24 5.99 -9.42 -0.84
CA LEU A 24 6.41 -8.48 -1.87
C LEU A 24 6.72 -9.26 -3.15
N ARG A 25 6.12 -8.87 -4.27
CA ARG A 25 6.35 -9.50 -5.56
C ARG A 25 6.74 -8.47 -6.60
N GLY A 26 8.01 -8.46 -6.97
CA GLY A 26 8.61 -7.53 -7.90
C GLY A 26 8.21 -7.73 -9.38
N PRO A 27 8.61 -6.79 -10.27
CA PRO A 27 9.41 -5.60 -9.97
C PRO A 27 8.65 -4.56 -9.14
N LEU A 28 9.22 -4.08 -8.01
CA LEU A 28 8.63 -3.02 -7.19
C LEU A 28 9.69 -2.24 -6.40
N VAL A 29 9.34 -1.03 -5.98
CA VAL A 29 10.15 -0.17 -5.10
C VAL A 29 9.34 0.29 -3.89
N ILE A 30 10.00 0.32 -2.72
CA ILE A 30 9.48 0.86 -1.47
C ILE A 30 10.47 1.91 -0.94
N GLY A 31 9.99 3.14 -0.86
CA GLY A 31 10.75 4.32 -0.46
C GLY A 31 11.16 4.34 1.01
N GLU A 32 12.01 5.30 1.35
CA GLU A 32 12.57 5.42 2.69
C GLU A 32 11.53 5.57 3.79
N ASP A 33 11.83 5.02 4.98
CA ASP A 33 10.97 5.09 6.18
C ASP A 33 9.50 4.65 5.96
N THR A 34 9.23 3.89 4.91
CA THR A 34 7.90 3.33 4.62
C THR A 34 7.69 2.00 5.34
N GLU A 35 6.50 1.81 5.90
CA GLU A 35 6.10 0.59 6.58
C GLU A 35 5.07 -0.22 5.78
N VAL A 36 5.35 -1.50 5.58
CA VAL A 36 4.43 -2.47 4.99
C VAL A 36 4.20 -3.60 5.99
N VAL A 37 2.97 -3.74 6.47
CA VAL A 37 2.61 -4.65 7.56
C VAL A 37 1.39 -5.48 7.16
N ASP A 38 1.43 -6.80 7.37
CA ASP A 38 0.31 -7.70 7.08
C ASP A 38 -0.26 -7.55 5.66
N SER A 39 0.60 -7.24 4.68
CA SER A 39 0.18 -6.76 3.36
C SER A 39 0.77 -7.56 2.20
N TYR A 40 0.12 -7.45 1.04
CA TYR A 40 0.64 -7.92 -0.23
C TYR A 40 0.93 -6.72 -1.14
N VAL A 41 2.15 -6.64 -1.67
CA VAL A 41 2.55 -5.65 -2.68
C VAL A 41 2.95 -6.38 -3.95
N GLY A 42 2.18 -6.15 -5.00
CA GLY A 42 2.33 -6.79 -6.30
C GLY A 42 3.26 -6.05 -7.26
N PRO A 43 3.54 -6.66 -8.42
CA PRO A 43 4.44 -6.12 -9.42
C PRO A 43 4.01 -4.75 -9.94
N PHE A 44 4.98 -4.01 -10.45
CA PHE A 44 4.81 -2.66 -11.02
C PHE A 44 4.22 -1.65 -10.04
N THR A 45 4.44 -1.88 -8.74
CA THR A 45 4.05 -0.94 -7.69
C THR A 45 5.26 -0.11 -7.29
N SER A 46 5.06 1.21 -7.18
CA SER A 46 6.04 2.13 -6.63
C SER A 46 5.43 2.83 -5.42
N ILE A 47 6.07 2.69 -4.27
CA ILE A 47 5.65 3.33 -3.03
C ILE A 47 6.75 4.32 -2.64
N ASP A 48 6.39 5.58 -2.49
CA ASP A 48 7.32 6.64 -2.10
C ASP A 48 7.63 6.58 -0.59
N HIS A 49 8.29 7.61 -0.07
CA HIS A 49 8.77 7.67 1.30
C HIS A 49 7.68 7.95 2.34
N HIS A 50 7.95 7.55 3.59
CA HIS A 50 7.12 7.83 4.76
C HIS A 50 5.66 7.38 4.61
N CYS A 51 5.42 6.32 3.84
CA CYS A 51 4.12 5.73 3.65
C CYS A 51 3.84 4.63 4.69
N ARG A 52 2.56 4.30 4.88
CA ARG A 52 2.14 3.20 5.75
C ARG A 52 1.06 2.36 5.06
N LEU A 53 1.38 1.11 4.80
CA LEU A 53 0.45 0.11 4.27
C LEU A 53 0.24 -0.97 5.32
N LYS A 54 -1.01 -1.16 5.78
CA LYS A 54 -1.33 -2.15 6.81
C LYS A 54 -2.59 -2.94 6.48
N GLY A 55 -2.47 -4.26 6.38
CA GLY A 55 -3.62 -5.12 6.10
C GLY A 55 -4.20 -4.88 4.70
N VAL A 56 -3.35 -4.57 3.71
CA VAL A 56 -3.80 -4.20 2.36
C VAL A 56 -3.20 -5.10 1.28
N ARG A 57 -3.86 -5.09 0.13
CA ARG A 57 -3.37 -5.72 -1.09
C ARG A 57 -3.28 -4.65 -2.17
N VAL A 58 -2.09 -4.40 -2.70
CA VAL A 58 -1.86 -3.42 -3.76
C VAL A 58 -1.07 -4.03 -4.91
N GLY A 59 -1.33 -3.60 -6.14
CA GLY A 59 -0.57 -3.98 -7.33
C GLY A 59 -0.65 -2.92 -8.42
N GLY A 60 0.36 -2.86 -9.30
CA GLY A 60 0.37 -1.97 -10.47
C GLY A 60 0.06 -0.50 -10.18
N SER A 61 0.44 0.01 -9.00
CA SER A 61 0.01 1.32 -8.50
C SER A 61 1.19 2.22 -8.12
N ILE A 62 0.96 3.53 -8.14
CA ILE A 62 1.89 4.55 -7.66
C ILE A 62 1.30 5.16 -6.39
N ILE A 63 2.04 5.09 -5.29
CA ILE A 63 1.64 5.66 -3.99
C ILE A 63 2.66 6.73 -3.63
N LEU A 64 2.20 7.98 -3.53
CA LEU A 64 3.05 9.13 -3.21
C LEU A 64 3.22 9.32 -1.69
N GLU A 65 4.17 10.17 -1.34
CA GLU A 65 4.72 10.31 0.00
C GLU A 65 3.69 10.65 1.08
N HIS A 66 4.01 10.29 2.33
CA HIS A 66 3.18 10.55 3.50
C HIS A 66 1.74 9.99 3.43
N THR A 67 1.54 8.95 2.62
CA THR A 67 0.23 8.30 2.45
C THR A 67 0.05 7.13 3.42
N SER A 68 -1.13 7.01 4.02
CA SER A 68 -1.52 5.85 4.83
C SER A 68 -2.70 5.10 4.23
N ILE A 69 -2.57 3.79 4.07
CA ILE A 69 -3.61 2.88 3.57
C ILE A 69 -3.72 1.71 4.54
N GLU A 70 -4.85 1.63 5.24
CA GLU A 70 -5.02 0.69 6.34
C GLU A 70 -6.35 -0.07 6.25
N GLU A 71 -6.29 -1.38 6.50
CA GLU A 71 -7.45 -2.27 6.65
C GLU A 71 -8.40 -2.26 5.44
N ILE A 72 -7.83 -2.10 4.23
CA ILE A 72 -8.58 -2.17 2.97
C ILE A 72 -8.68 -3.63 2.53
N HIS A 73 -9.87 -4.22 2.67
CA HIS A 73 -10.14 -5.61 2.26
C HIS A 73 -10.11 -5.82 0.73
N TRP A 74 -10.36 -4.76 -0.03
CA TRP A 74 -10.39 -4.80 -1.50
C TRP A 74 -9.02 -4.53 -2.09
N PRO A 75 -8.57 -5.31 -3.09
CA PRO A 75 -7.31 -5.02 -3.78
C PRO A 75 -7.34 -3.63 -4.43
N ILE A 76 -6.25 -2.88 -4.23
CA ILE A 76 -5.96 -1.62 -4.92
C ILE A 76 -5.08 -1.96 -6.11
N GLU A 77 -5.60 -1.79 -7.33
CA GLU A 77 -4.87 -2.10 -8.56
C GLU A 77 -4.90 -0.90 -9.50
N HIS A 78 -3.86 -0.72 -10.32
CA HIS A 78 -3.83 0.26 -11.41
C HIS A 78 -4.19 1.70 -11.00
N SER A 79 -3.71 2.13 -9.84
CA SER A 79 -4.11 3.39 -9.22
C SER A 79 -2.94 4.35 -9.02
N LEU A 80 -3.21 5.65 -9.02
CA LEU A 80 -2.30 6.70 -8.57
C LEU A 80 -2.89 7.34 -7.31
N ILE A 81 -2.21 7.16 -6.19
CA ILE A 81 -2.60 7.69 -4.88
C ILE A 81 -1.70 8.88 -4.56
N GLY A 82 -2.33 10.04 -4.42
CA GLY A 82 -1.67 11.32 -4.14
C GLY A 82 -1.00 11.38 -2.77
N ARG A 83 -0.44 12.55 -2.45
CA ARG A 83 0.32 12.77 -1.21
C ARG A 83 -0.60 12.99 -0.04
N TYR A 84 -0.15 12.64 1.17
CA TYR A 84 -0.90 12.86 2.40
C TYR A 84 -2.32 12.24 2.37
N VAL A 85 -2.52 11.21 1.54
CA VAL A 85 -3.81 10.53 1.45
C VAL A 85 -3.97 9.60 2.63
N THR A 86 -5.18 9.53 3.18
CA THR A 86 -5.54 8.52 4.18
C THR A 86 -6.71 7.69 3.64
N LEU A 87 -6.44 6.40 3.41
CA LEU A 87 -7.47 5.40 3.10
C LEU A 87 -7.63 4.47 4.29
N ARG A 88 -8.86 4.33 4.78
CA ARG A 88 -9.21 3.42 5.86
C ARG A 88 -10.43 2.61 5.45
N GLY A 89 -10.31 1.29 5.54
CA GLY A 89 -11.40 0.38 5.27
C GLY A 89 -12.24 0.09 6.50
N GLY A 90 -13.46 -0.39 6.25
CA GLY A 90 -14.35 -1.03 7.22
C GLY A 90 -14.67 -2.47 6.79
N GLN A 91 -15.23 -3.27 7.69
CA GLN A 91 -15.42 -4.74 7.62
C GLN A 91 -16.32 -5.29 6.48
N ALA A 92 -16.61 -4.54 5.41
CA ALA A 92 -17.58 -4.94 4.39
C ALA A 92 -16.94 -5.65 3.17
N VAL A 93 -17.43 -6.86 2.89
CA VAL A 93 -17.02 -7.70 1.74
C VAL A 93 -17.89 -7.37 0.50
N GLY A 94 -17.36 -7.33 -0.73
CA GLY A 94 -17.94 -6.54 -1.83
C GLY A 94 -17.18 -6.41 -3.17
N GLY A 95 -16.41 -5.33 -3.40
CA GLY A 95 -15.97 -4.92 -4.75
C GLY A 95 -14.77 -3.97 -4.83
N SER A 96 -14.27 -3.70 -6.04
CA SER A 96 -13.07 -2.87 -6.25
C SER A 96 -13.40 -1.37 -6.39
N TYR A 97 -12.54 -0.51 -5.84
CA TYR A 97 -12.57 0.93 -6.09
C TYR A 97 -11.51 1.31 -7.13
N SER A 98 -11.86 2.13 -8.11
CA SER A 98 -10.91 2.81 -9.01
C SER A 98 -11.02 4.30 -8.77
N LEU A 99 -9.97 4.89 -8.20
CA LEU A 99 -10.02 6.24 -7.63
C LEU A 99 -8.73 6.98 -8.02
N THR A 100 -8.87 8.25 -8.39
CA THR A 100 -7.75 9.19 -8.50
C THR A 100 -7.93 10.21 -7.41
N LEU A 101 -7.02 10.23 -6.43
CA LEU A 101 -7.13 11.05 -5.24
C LEU A 101 -5.96 12.02 -5.20
N GLY A 102 -6.29 13.31 -5.28
CA GLY A 102 -5.34 14.40 -5.15
C GLY A 102 -5.17 14.82 -3.69
N ASP A 103 -4.34 15.84 -3.49
CA ASP A 103 -4.01 16.35 -2.16
C ASP A 103 -5.28 16.77 -1.38
N HIS A 104 -5.33 16.46 -0.09
CA HIS A 104 -6.46 16.69 0.81
C HIS A 104 -7.75 15.89 0.49
N SER A 105 -7.66 14.77 -0.23
CA SER A 105 -8.80 13.88 -0.45
C SER A 105 -9.07 12.98 0.78
N GLN A 106 -10.31 12.94 1.25
CA GLN A 106 -10.77 12.03 2.29
C GLN A 106 -11.87 11.12 1.73
N ILE A 107 -11.66 9.81 1.86
CA ILE A 107 -12.69 8.82 1.56
C ILE A 107 -13.02 8.09 2.85
N GLU A 108 -14.30 8.10 3.20
CA GLU A 108 -14.83 7.43 4.37
C GLU A 108 -15.85 6.39 3.90
N MET A 109 -15.57 5.12 4.20
CA MET A 109 -16.49 4.02 3.88
C MET A 109 -17.47 3.84 5.04
N PRO A 110 -18.76 3.61 4.78
CA PRO A 110 -19.74 3.40 5.84
C PRO A 110 -19.40 2.16 6.67
N GLU A 111 -19.58 2.25 7.99
CA GLU A 111 -19.60 1.07 8.86
C GLU A 111 -20.82 0.21 8.49
N ALA A 112 -20.61 -1.11 8.41
CA ALA A 112 -21.65 -2.10 8.10
C ALA A 112 -22.62 -2.29 9.26
#